data_AF-A0A6G3LK04-F1
#
_entry.id   AF-A0A6G3LK04-F1
#
_cell.length_a   1.000
_cell.length_b   1.000
_cell.length_c   1.000
_cell.angle_alpha   90.00
_cell.angle_beta   90.00
_cell.angle_gamma   90.00
#
_symmetry.space_group_name_H-M   'P 1'
#
loop_
_entity.id
_entity.type
_entity.pdbx_description
1 polymer ?
#
loop_
_entity_poly.entity_id
_entity_poly.type
_entity_poly.pdbx_seq_one_letter_code
_entity_poly.pdbx_strand_id
1 'polypeptide(L)'
;MEQEAKCKNNAEKYIANLEEATKTLQIQEEDKTVEQIIRLVNDYLSDARYYLSQNDCLTSIACSSYAEGLLDALRLLGKVDFRWPQQGHHAKRVLVGGVFDILHPGHIYFLRKARELGRVYVVLAKDQTVLESKGRPPVLSENERAEILRELKTVTEVIIGTYPPDFKKIL
;
A
#
# COMPACT_ATOMS: atom_id res chain seq x y z
N MET A 1 1.56 -27.88 -3.01
CA MET A 1 1.41 -27.71 -1.54
C MET A 1 1.52 -26.25 -1.11
N GLU A 2 2.66 -25.56 -1.30
CA GLU A 2 2.83 -24.16 -0.84
C GLU A 2 1.91 -23.14 -1.56
N GLN A 3 1.77 -23.26 -2.88
CA GLN A 3 0.94 -22.35 -3.67
C GLN A 3 -0.56 -22.51 -3.42
N GLU A 4 -1.00 -23.73 -3.13
CA GLU A 4 -2.38 -24.06 -2.79
C GLU A 4 -2.74 -23.56 -1.38
N ALA A 5 -1.83 -23.72 -0.41
CA ALA A 5 -1.96 -23.14 0.93
C ALA A 5 -2.03 -21.60 0.89
N LYS A 6 -1.21 -20.97 0.05
CA LYS A 6 -1.24 -19.52 -0.18
C LYS A 6 -2.57 -19.07 -0.80
N CYS A 7 -3.07 -19.79 -1.80
CA CYS A 7 -4.35 -19.50 -2.44
C CYS A 7 -5.51 -19.56 -1.44
N LYS A 8 -5.56 -20.62 -0.63
CA LYS A 8 -6.58 -20.79 0.42
C LYS A 8 -6.55 -19.66 1.45
N ASN A 9 -5.35 -19.33 1.95
CA ASN A 9 -5.16 -18.22 2.90
C ASN A 9 -5.63 -16.87 2.31
N ASN A 10 -5.35 -16.64 1.03
CA ASN A 10 -5.84 -15.45 0.35
C ASN A 10 -7.37 -15.47 0.26
N ALA A 11 -7.99 -16.55 -0.21
CA ALA A 11 -9.45 -16.67 -0.29
C ALA A 11 -10.13 -16.39 1.06
N GLU A 12 -9.62 -16.98 2.15
CA GLU A 12 -10.11 -16.76 3.52
C GLU A 12 -10.04 -15.28 3.92
N LYS A 13 -8.95 -14.58 3.59
CA LYS A 13 -8.80 -13.14 3.86
C LYS A 13 -9.81 -12.29 3.10
N TYR A 14 -10.00 -12.54 1.80
CA TYR A 14 -10.94 -11.78 0.98
C TYR A 14 -12.38 -11.95 1.48
N ILE A 15 -12.78 -13.17 1.82
CA ILE A 15 -14.09 -13.45 2.43
C ILE A 15 -14.23 -12.70 3.76
N ALA A 16 -13.24 -12.79 4.65
CA ALA A 16 -13.28 -12.10 5.94
C ALA A 16 -13.41 -10.57 5.78
N ASN A 17 -12.76 -9.98 4.78
CA ASN A 17 -12.91 -8.55 4.50
C ASN A 17 -14.32 -8.18 4.08
N LEU A 18 -14.89 -8.94 3.14
CA LEU A 18 -16.24 -8.71 2.64
C LEU A 18 -17.26 -8.86 3.77
N GLU A 19 -17.07 -9.82 4.67
CA GLU A 19 -17.90 -9.98 5.86
C GLU A 19 -17.87 -8.75 6.76
N GLU A 20 -16.72 -8.12 6.95
CA GLU A 20 -16.62 -6.90 7.75
C GLU A 20 -17.21 -5.68 7.03
N ALA A 21 -16.94 -5.55 5.73
CA ALA A 21 -17.49 -4.47 4.92
C ALA A 21 -19.02 -4.54 4.87
N THR A 22 -19.59 -5.72 4.65
CA THR A 22 -21.05 -5.93 4.65
C THR A 22 -21.68 -5.70 6.03
N LYS A 23 -20.99 -6.06 7.13
CA LYS A 23 -21.45 -5.75 8.50
C LYS A 23 -21.48 -4.25 8.81
N THR A 24 -20.54 -3.49 8.26
CA THR A 24 -20.43 -2.04 8.50
C THR A 24 -21.12 -1.18 7.44
N LEU A 25 -21.83 -1.82 6.50
CA LEU A 25 -22.49 -1.17 5.38
C LEU A 25 -23.62 -0.25 5.82
N GLN A 26 -23.58 0.98 5.32
CA GLN A 26 -24.57 2.02 5.53
C GLN A 26 -25.05 2.51 4.17
N ILE A 27 -26.36 2.44 3.94
CA ILE A 27 -26.99 2.93 2.71
C ILE A 27 -27.29 4.41 2.90
N GLN A 28 -26.81 5.26 1.98
CA GLN A 28 -27.00 6.71 2.05
C GLN A 28 -28.29 7.17 1.35
N GLU A 29 -28.78 6.37 0.39
CA GLU A 29 -29.98 6.68 -0.38
C GLU A 29 -30.74 5.38 -0.69
N GLU A 30 -32.05 5.35 -0.41
CA GLU A 30 -32.90 4.21 -0.74
C GLU A 30 -33.20 4.19 -2.24
N ASP A 31 -32.44 3.37 -2.97
CA ASP A 31 -32.58 3.13 -4.40
C ASP A 31 -32.69 1.61 -4.64
N LYS A 32 -33.73 1.18 -5.37
CA LYS A 32 -33.95 -0.23 -5.72
C LYS A 32 -32.74 -0.85 -6.42
N THR A 33 -32.02 -0.07 -7.21
CA THR A 33 -30.79 -0.51 -7.90
C THR A 33 -29.69 -0.81 -6.89
N VAL A 34 -29.53 0.06 -5.87
CA VAL A 34 -28.55 -0.13 -4.80
C VAL A 34 -28.90 -1.38 -3.99
N GLU A 35 -30.17 -1.59 -3.63
CA GLU A 35 -30.61 -2.81 -2.95
C GLU A 35 -30.32 -4.07 -3.77
N GLN A 36 -30.57 -4.04 -5.08
CA GLN A 36 -30.28 -5.17 -5.98
C GLN A 36 -28.78 -5.48 -6.03
N ILE A 37 -27.93 -4.45 -6.13
CA ILE A 37 -26.47 -4.63 -6.14
C ILE A 37 -25.99 -5.17 -4.79
N ILE A 38 -26.54 -4.69 -3.67
CA ILE A 38 -26.20 -5.22 -2.33
C ILE A 38 -26.62 -6.69 -2.19
N ARG A 39 -27.78 -7.09 -2.72
CA ARG A 39 -28.15 -8.51 -2.78
C ARG A 39 -27.14 -9.32 -3.59
N LEU A 40 -26.77 -8.83 -4.77
CA LEU A 40 -25.76 -9.47 -5.62
C LEU A 40 -24.41 -9.63 -4.90
N VAL A 41 -23.95 -8.60 -4.17
CA VAL A 41 -22.74 -8.67 -3.32
C VAL A 41 -22.84 -9.82 -2.31
N ASN A 42 -23.98 -9.97 -1.64
CA ASN A 42 -24.18 -11.04 -0.66
C ASN A 42 -24.25 -12.43 -1.31
N ASP A 43 -24.84 -12.53 -2.51
CA ASP A 43 -24.87 -13.77 -3.29
C ASP A 43 -23.45 -14.20 -3.66
N TYR A 44 -22.61 -13.29 -4.18
CA TYR A 44 -21.21 -13.57 -4.49
C TYR A 44 -20.37 -13.88 -3.25
N LEU A 45 -20.65 -13.26 -2.10
CA LEU A 45 -20.01 -13.62 -0.84
C LEU A 45 -20.39 -15.05 -0.40
N SER A 46 -21.65 -15.44 -0.57
CA SER A 46 -22.11 -16.81 -0.33
C SER A 46 -21.40 -17.80 -1.27
N ASP A 47 -21.32 -17.48 -2.56
CA ASP A 47 -20.60 -18.28 -3.56
C ASP A 47 -19.12 -18.42 -3.20
N ALA A 48 -18.47 -17.33 -2.79
CA ALA A 48 -17.07 -17.35 -2.38
C ALA A 48 -16.82 -18.34 -1.23
N ARG A 49 -17.70 -18.35 -0.21
CA ARG A 49 -17.66 -19.33 0.89
C ARG A 49 -17.90 -20.75 0.39
N TYR A 50 -18.86 -20.93 -0.50
CA TYR A 50 -19.17 -22.23 -1.08
C TYR A 50 -17.97 -22.81 -1.85
N TYR A 51 -17.41 -22.07 -2.81
CA TYR A 51 -16.27 -22.56 -3.59
C TYR A 51 -15.03 -22.82 -2.73
N LEU A 52 -14.78 -22.00 -1.71
CA LEU A 52 -13.71 -22.28 -0.74
C LEU A 52 -13.94 -23.60 0.01
N SER A 53 -15.18 -23.89 0.41
CA SER A 53 -15.53 -25.17 1.06
C SER A 53 -15.32 -26.38 0.15
N GLN A 54 -15.44 -26.19 -1.16
CA GLN A 54 -15.16 -27.20 -2.19
C GLN A 54 -13.67 -27.25 -2.59
N ASN A 55 -12.80 -26.53 -1.87
CA ASN A 55 -11.38 -26.40 -2.14
C ASN A 55 -11.06 -25.76 -3.51
N ASP A 56 -12.01 -25.04 -4.12
CA ASP A 56 -11.81 -24.21 -5.30
C ASP A 56 -11.50 -22.75 -4.88
N CYS A 57 -10.24 -22.54 -4.51
CA CYS A 57 -9.77 -21.25 -4.02
C CYS A 57 -9.74 -20.17 -5.10
N LEU A 58 -9.52 -20.52 -6.38
CA LEU A 58 -9.45 -19.54 -7.47
C LEU A 58 -10.82 -18.94 -7.74
N THR A 59 -11.85 -19.79 -7.85
CA THR A 59 -13.23 -19.32 -8.04
C THR A 59 -13.71 -18.55 -6.82
N SER A 60 -13.33 -18.98 -5.61
CA SER A 60 -13.62 -18.24 -4.38
C SER A 60 -13.03 -16.82 -4.38
N ILE A 61 -11.77 -16.66 -4.79
CA ILE A 61 -11.12 -15.35 -4.91
C ILE A 61 -11.80 -14.51 -5.99
N ALA A 62 -12.19 -15.11 -7.12
CA ALA A 62 -12.89 -14.42 -8.20
C ALA A 62 -14.25 -13.88 -7.74
N CYS A 63 -15.06 -14.70 -7.06
CA CYS A 63 -16.34 -14.28 -6.48
C CYS A 63 -16.14 -13.14 -5.46
N SER A 64 -15.13 -13.27 -4.61
CA SER A 64 -14.82 -12.22 -3.62
C SER A 64 -14.42 -10.91 -4.30
N SER A 65 -13.53 -10.96 -5.29
CA SER A 65 -13.04 -9.77 -6.01
C SER A 65 -14.17 -9.05 -6.75
N TYR A 66 -15.14 -9.81 -7.29
CA TYR A 66 -16.32 -9.26 -7.92
C TYR A 66 -17.21 -8.52 -6.90
N ALA A 67 -17.48 -9.12 -5.74
CA ALA A 67 -18.24 -8.50 -4.66
C ALA A 67 -17.55 -7.23 -4.11
N GLU A 68 -16.21 -7.24 -3.96
CA GLU A 68 -15.44 -6.06 -3.52
C GLU A 68 -15.59 -4.91 -4.53
N GLY A 69 -15.47 -5.20 -5.83
CA GLY A 69 -15.62 -4.20 -6.89
C GLY A 69 -17.01 -3.57 -6.94
N LEU A 70 -18.07 -4.34 -6.72
CA LEU A 70 -19.44 -3.82 -6.64
C LEU A 70 -19.61 -2.86 -5.44
N LEU A 71 -19.12 -3.24 -4.27
CA LEU A 71 -19.17 -2.38 -3.07
C LEU A 71 -18.38 -1.09 -3.28
N ASP A 72 -17.15 -1.18 -3.78
CA ASP A 72 -16.31 -0.02 -4.06
C ASP A 72 -16.95 0.91 -5.07
N ALA A 73 -17.58 0.38 -6.13
CA ALA A 73 -18.30 1.19 -7.11
C ALA A 73 -19.46 1.95 -6.47
N LEU A 74 -20.28 1.30 -5.63
CA LEU A 74 -21.37 1.97 -4.91
C LEU A 74 -20.86 3.08 -3.99
N ARG A 75 -19.73 2.85 -3.30
CA ARG A 75 -19.10 3.84 -2.43
C ARG A 75 -18.56 5.03 -3.22
N LEU A 76 -17.92 4.80 -4.36
CA LEU A 76 -17.42 5.88 -5.24
C LEU A 76 -18.55 6.74 -5.80
N LEU A 77 -19.72 6.14 -6.03
CA LEU A 77 -20.94 6.84 -6.43
C LEU A 77 -21.64 7.56 -5.27
N GLY A 78 -21.12 7.46 -4.04
CA GLY A 78 -21.69 8.08 -2.85
C GLY A 78 -23.00 7.43 -2.37
N LYS A 79 -23.33 6.23 -2.85
CA LYS A 79 -24.60 5.54 -2.55
C LYS A 79 -24.55 4.75 -1.24
N VAL A 80 -23.36 4.31 -0.85
CA VAL A 80 -23.13 3.58 0.39
C VAL A 80 -21.85 4.06 1.06
N ASP A 81 -21.75 3.83 2.36
CA ASP A 81 -20.49 3.91 3.11
C ASP A 81 -20.25 2.60 3.87
N PHE A 82 -19.00 2.21 4.05
CA PHE A 82 -18.60 1.02 4.80
C PHE A 82 -17.10 1.07 5.11
N ARG A 83 -16.66 0.19 6.00
CA ARG A 83 -15.23 0.06 6.34
C ARG A 83 -14.70 -1.27 5.83
N TRP A 84 -13.68 -1.22 4.99
CA TRP A 84 -12.79 -2.36 4.85
C TRP A 84 -12.09 -2.58 6.19
N PRO A 85 -11.85 -3.83 6.61
CA PRO A 85 -10.96 -4.09 7.74
C PRO A 85 -9.68 -3.30 7.53
N GLN A 86 -9.11 -2.77 8.61
CA GLN A 86 -7.72 -2.34 8.56
C GLN A 86 -6.85 -3.57 8.34
N GLN A 87 -6.77 -4.05 7.10
CA GLN A 87 -5.69 -4.89 6.67
C GLN A 87 -4.42 -4.08 6.94
N GLY A 88 -3.47 -4.64 7.67
CA GLY A 88 -2.14 -4.07 7.87
C GLY A 88 -1.36 -4.04 6.55
N HIS A 89 -1.87 -3.31 5.55
CA HIS A 89 -1.42 -3.23 4.17
C HIS A 89 -1.10 -1.78 3.77
N HIS A 90 -1.06 -0.86 4.72
CA HIS A 90 -0.01 0.13 4.65
C HIS A 90 1.27 -0.56 5.12
N ALA A 91 2.00 -1.17 4.18
CA ALA A 91 3.39 -1.53 4.44
C ALA A 91 4.03 -0.33 5.15
N LYS A 92 4.51 -0.55 6.39
CA LYS A 92 4.92 0.52 7.31
C LYS A 92 5.79 1.53 6.57
N ARG A 93 5.58 2.83 6.78
CA ARG A 93 6.46 3.83 6.17
C ARG A 93 7.78 3.81 6.95
N VAL A 94 8.86 3.58 6.24
CA VAL A 94 10.23 3.57 6.76
C VAL A 94 10.94 4.78 6.22
N LEU A 95 11.27 5.71 7.10
CA LEU A 95 11.98 6.92 6.74
C LEU A 95 13.48 6.70 6.86
N VAL A 96 14.20 7.08 5.82
CA VAL A 96 15.64 6.96 5.75
C VAL A 96 16.22 8.32 5.40
N GLY A 97 16.91 8.95 6.35
CA GLY A 97 17.62 10.21 6.12
C GLY A 97 19.06 9.96 5.68
N GLY A 98 19.58 10.74 4.73
CA GLY A 98 21.00 10.64 4.37
C GLY A 98 21.43 11.56 3.25
N VAL A 99 22.76 11.62 3.04
CA VAL A 99 23.34 12.36 1.92
C VAL A 99 23.27 11.53 0.63
N PHE A 100 23.55 10.22 0.66
CA PHE A 100 23.53 9.38 -0.54
C PHE A 100 24.27 10.00 -1.74
N ASP A 101 25.43 10.60 -1.46
CA ASP A 101 26.43 10.88 -2.50
C ASP A 101 26.99 9.54 -3.03
N ILE A 102 27.90 9.57 -4.02
CA ILE A 102 28.54 8.40 -4.69
C ILE A 102 28.12 7.04 -4.08
N LEU A 103 27.11 6.41 -4.69
CA LEU A 103 26.54 5.18 -4.13
C LEU A 103 27.59 4.06 -4.10
N HIS A 104 27.61 3.34 -2.97
CA HIS A 104 28.45 2.17 -2.78
C HIS A 104 27.61 1.04 -2.15
N PRO A 105 28.13 -0.21 -2.09
CA PRO A 105 27.35 -1.37 -1.63
C PRO A 105 26.74 -1.23 -0.22
N GLY A 106 27.31 -0.38 0.64
CA GLY A 106 26.77 -0.09 1.97
C GLY A 106 25.40 0.57 1.91
N HIS A 107 25.20 1.55 1.02
CA HIS A 107 23.89 2.18 0.81
C HIS A 107 22.86 1.17 0.29
N ILE A 108 23.27 0.29 -0.63
CA ILE A 108 22.38 -0.75 -1.19
C ILE A 108 21.95 -1.72 -0.09
N TYR A 109 22.90 -2.20 0.72
CA TYR A 109 22.60 -3.08 1.84
C TYR A 109 21.66 -2.41 2.85
N PHE A 110 21.91 -1.16 3.19
CA PHE A 110 21.10 -0.38 4.12
C PHE A 110 19.67 -0.17 3.62
N LEU A 111 19.48 0.27 2.38
CA LEU A 111 18.15 0.47 1.78
C LEU A 111 17.38 -0.86 1.63
N ARG A 112 18.08 -1.96 1.34
CA ARG A 112 17.47 -3.30 1.33
C ARG A 112 16.97 -3.69 2.72
N LYS A 113 17.75 -3.45 3.77
CA LYS A 113 17.33 -3.70 5.16
C LYS A 113 16.16 -2.82 5.58
N ALA A 114 16.13 -1.56 5.16
CA ALA A 114 14.97 -0.69 5.37
C ALA A 114 13.72 -1.22 4.65
N ARG A 115 13.86 -1.77 3.44
CA ARG A 115 12.76 -2.33 2.65
C ARG A 115 12.12 -3.56 3.30
N GLU A 116 12.89 -4.35 4.04
CA GLU A 116 12.35 -5.48 4.83
C GLU A 116 11.36 -5.00 5.92
N LEU A 117 11.47 -3.75 6.38
CA LEU A 117 10.60 -3.16 7.40
C LEU A 117 9.36 -2.46 6.81
N GLY A 118 9.36 -2.14 5.52
CA GLY A 118 8.22 -1.52 4.83
C GLY A 118 8.58 -0.64 3.63
N ARG A 119 7.72 0.33 3.29
CA ARG A 119 7.94 1.26 2.16
C ARG A 119 8.99 2.30 2.54
N VAL A 120 10.05 2.41 1.75
CA VAL A 120 11.21 3.25 2.06
C VAL A 120 11.05 4.63 1.43
N TYR A 121 10.95 5.66 2.27
CA TYR A 121 10.93 7.06 1.88
C TYR A 121 12.28 7.67 2.25
N VAL A 122 13.05 8.06 1.23
CA VAL A 122 14.40 8.62 1.45
C VAL A 122 14.29 10.13 1.58
N VAL A 123 14.70 10.68 2.72
CA VAL A 123 14.87 12.11 2.94
C VAL A 123 16.31 12.48 2.61
N LEU A 124 16.50 13.06 1.43
CA LEU A 124 17.80 13.39 0.88
C LEU A 124 18.28 14.76 1.39
N ALA A 125 19.49 14.83 1.94
CA ALA A 125 20.07 16.09 2.40
C ALA A 125 20.32 17.06 1.23
N LYS A 126 20.00 18.36 1.43
CA LYS A 126 20.32 19.41 0.46
C LYS A 126 21.82 19.62 0.33
N ASP A 127 22.28 20.10 -0.82
CA ASP A 127 23.69 20.41 -1.07
C ASP A 127 24.23 21.42 -0.03
N GLN A 128 23.43 22.44 0.30
CA GLN A 128 23.75 23.43 1.32
C GLN A 128 23.94 22.80 2.71
N THR A 129 23.11 21.83 3.08
CA THR A 129 23.23 21.13 4.38
C THR A 129 24.54 20.36 4.46
N VAL A 130 24.94 19.72 3.36
CA VAL A 130 26.20 18.96 3.27
C VAL A 130 27.40 19.90 3.34
N LEU A 131 27.35 21.02 2.62
CA LEU A 131 28.40 22.04 2.60
C LEU A 131 28.68 22.57 4.01
N GLU A 132 27.64 22.93 4.75
CA GLU A 132 27.78 23.45 6.11
C GLU A 132 28.25 22.40 7.10
N SER A 133 27.70 21.18 7.02
CA SER A 133 28.06 20.11 7.94
C SER A 133 29.46 19.55 7.71
N LYS A 134 29.93 19.49 6.45
CA LYS A 134 31.17 18.81 6.07
C LYS A 134 32.27 19.75 5.57
N GLY A 135 31.99 21.05 5.46
CA GLY A 135 32.92 22.07 4.93
C GLY A 135 33.22 21.93 3.43
N ARG A 136 32.48 21.08 2.71
CA ARG A 136 32.64 20.86 1.27
C ARG A 136 31.32 20.41 0.64
N PRO A 137 31.05 20.78 -0.62
CA PRO A 137 29.85 20.33 -1.32
C PRO A 137 29.92 18.81 -1.58
N PRO A 138 28.77 18.15 -1.80
CA PRO A 138 28.75 16.78 -2.33
C PRO A 138 29.33 16.75 -3.75
N VAL A 139 29.74 15.55 -4.20
CA VAL A 139 30.25 15.37 -5.56
C VAL A 139 29.11 15.48 -6.58
N LEU A 140 27.95 14.91 -6.26
CA LEU A 140 26.74 14.99 -7.04
C LEU A 140 25.75 15.97 -6.41
N SER A 141 25.08 16.77 -7.23
CA SER A 141 24.02 17.67 -6.78
C SER A 141 22.85 16.90 -6.16
N GLU A 142 22.03 17.59 -5.35
CA GLU A 142 20.85 16.99 -4.73
C GLU A 142 19.87 16.39 -5.73
N ASN A 143 19.80 16.95 -6.95
CA ASN A 143 18.94 16.43 -8.02
C ASN A 143 19.51 15.15 -8.64
N GLU A 144 20.81 15.10 -8.94
CA GLU A 144 21.47 13.91 -9.48
C GLU A 144 21.41 12.75 -8.47
N ARG A 145 21.71 13.04 -7.19
CA ARG A 145 21.57 12.05 -6.11
C ARG A 145 20.13 11.54 -6.00
N ALA A 146 19.14 12.43 -6.11
CA ALA A 146 17.74 12.04 -6.07
C ALA A 146 17.33 11.17 -7.26
N GLU A 147 17.78 11.50 -8.47
CA GLU A 147 17.52 10.71 -9.68
C GLU A 147 18.06 9.29 -9.55
N ILE A 148 19.31 9.13 -9.13
CA ILE A 148 19.92 7.82 -8.91
C ILE A 148 19.13 7.00 -7.89
N LEU A 149 18.70 7.64 -6.78
CA LEU A 149 17.93 6.96 -5.74
C LEU A 149 16.52 6.55 -6.21
N ARG A 150 15.87 7.34 -7.07
CA ARG A 150 14.54 7.01 -7.63
C ARG A 150 14.58 5.76 -8.49
N GLU A 151 15.71 5.47 -9.14
CA GLU A 151 15.89 4.26 -9.96
C GLU A 151 16.12 2.99 -9.13
N LEU A 152 16.32 3.10 -7.81
CA LEU A 152 16.52 1.94 -6.95
C LEU A 152 15.18 1.29 -6.59
N LYS A 153 14.99 0.02 -6.98
CA LYS A 153 13.78 -0.78 -6.65
C LYS A 153 13.43 -0.83 -5.15
N THR A 154 14.41 -0.64 -4.26
CA THR A 154 14.21 -0.64 -2.80
C THR A 154 13.57 0.66 -2.29
N VAL A 155 13.69 1.75 -3.05
CA VAL A 155 13.19 3.08 -2.71
C VAL A 155 11.77 3.23 -3.23
N THR A 156 10.87 3.72 -2.38
CA THR A 156 9.48 4.02 -2.76
C THR A 156 9.36 5.46 -3.25
N GLU A 157 10.04 6.37 -2.58
CA GLU A 157 9.99 7.79 -2.92
C GLU A 157 11.25 8.48 -2.37
N VAL A 158 11.69 9.52 -3.08
CA VAL A 158 12.80 10.38 -2.67
C VAL A 158 12.28 11.79 -2.47
N ILE A 159 12.48 12.31 -1.26
CA ILE A 159 12.08 13.65 -0.85
C ILE A 159 13.35 14.45 -0.61
N ILE A 160 13.53 15.53 -1.35
CA ILE A 160 14.63 16.47 -1.08
C ILE A 160 14.27 17.24 0.19
N GLY A 161 15.17 17.22 1.17
CA GLY A 161 14.98 17.87 2.45
C GLY A 161 14.90 19.39 2.34
N THR A 162 14.54 20.04 3.44
CA THR A 162 14.56 21.51 3.52
C THR A 162 15.93 22.02 3.94
N TYR A 163 16.17 23.31 3.69
CA TYR A 163 17.26 24.05 4.30
C TYR A 163 16.71 25.30 5.00
N PRO A 164 16.98 25.50 6.31
CA PRO A 164 17.68 24.58 7.21
C PRO A 164 16.92 23.23 7.37
N PRO A 165 17.59 22.15 7.80
CA PRO A 165 16.97 20.83 7.92
C PRO A 165 15.80 20.83 8.91
N ASP A 166 14.60 20.47 8.44
CA ASP A 166 13.39 20.40 9.25
C ASP A 166 12.55 19.19 8.85
N PHE A 167 12.64 18.13 9.66
CA PHE A 167 11.89 16.90 9.42
C PHE A 167 10.37 17.07 9.61
N LYS A 168 9.90 18.08 10.34
CA LYS A 168 8.46 18.34 10.53
C LYS A 168 7.78 18.89 9.29
N LYS A 169 8.54 19.48 8.36
CA LYS A 169 8.02 19.95 7.07
C LYS A 169 7.94 18.84 6.03
N ILE A 170 8.52 17.68 6.33
CA ILE A 170 8.68 16.54 5.44
C ILE A 170 7.73 15.40 5.83
N LEU A 171 7.30 15.37 7.09
CA LEU A 171 6.37 14.40 7.69
C LEU A 171 4.95 14.97 7.81
#